data_AF-A0A2J4XUX0-F1
#
_entry.id   AF-A0A2J4XUX0-F1
#
_cell.length_a   1.000
_cell.length_b   1.000
_cell.length_c   1.000
_cell.angle_alpha   90.00
_cell.angle_beta   90.00
_cell.angle_gamma   90.00
#
_symmetry.space_group_name_H-M   'P 1'
#
loop_
_entity.id
_entity.type
_entity.pdbx_description
1 polymer ?
#
loop_
_entity_poly.entity_id
_entity_poly.type
_entity_poly.pdbx_seq_one_letter_code
_entity_poly.pdbx_strand_id
1 'polypeptide(L)'
;MSRKSLALLEPTLVRQALLDAVKKLSPAVQWRNPVMFIVWIGSLLTTLLALAMASGQIAGSAGFTAAVSLWLWFTVLFANFAEAMAEGRSKAQANSLKGVKKTAFARKLRAPQHDAQIDHVPAEELRKGDVVLVEAGDIIPCDGEVIEGGASVDESAITGESAPV
;
A
#
# COMPACT_ATOMS: atom_id res chain seq x y z
N MET A 1 21.44 -18.26 1.35
CA MET A 1 21.47 -16.96 2.05
C MET A 1 21.14 -15.82 1.08
N SER A 2 20.00 -15.17 1.32
CA SER A 2 19.62 -13.77 1.05
C SER A 2 20.15 -13.02 -0.20
N ARG A 3 19.35 -12.99 -1.27
CA ARG A 3 19.28 -11.85 -2.21
C ARG A 3 18.09 -10.96 -1.81
N LYS A 4 18.19 -10.21 -0.70
CA LYS A 4 17.17 -9.24 -0.26
C LYS A 4 17.56 -7.77 -0.44
N SER A 5 18.71 -7.46 -1.04
CA SER A 5 19.27 -6.09 -1.01
C SER A 5 18.88 -5.15 -2.16
N LEU A 6 17.98 -5.52 -3.08
CA LEU A 6 17.59 -4.67 -4.22
C LEU A 6 16.09 -4.37 -4.32
N ALA A 7 15.31 -4.63 -3.28
CA ALA A 7 13.87 -4.31 -3.26
C ALA A 7 13.57 -2.80 -3.31
N LEU A 8 14.55 -1.93 -3.03
CA LEU A 8 14.38 -0.46 -3.06
C LEU A 8 14.34 0.12 -4.48
N LEU A 9 14.91 -0.58 -5.46
CA LEU A 9 14.99 -0.14 -6.86
C LEU A 9 14.27 -1.12 -7.77
N GLU A 10 13.17 -1.71 -7.30
CA GLU A 10 12.37 -2.55 -8.16
C GLU A 10 11.83 -1.70 -9.33
N PRO A 11 12.11 -2.05 -10.60
CA PRO A 11 11.81 -1.19 -11.74
C PRO A 11 10.32 -0.83 -11.86
N THR A 12 9.46 -1.73 -11.41
CA THR A 12 8.01 -1.57 -11.35
C THR A 12 7.61 -0.50 -10.33
N LEU A 13 8.18 -0.54 -9.12
CA LEU A 13 7.93 0.44 -8.05
C LEU A 13 8.42 1.83 -8.45
N VAL A 14 9.63 1.93 -9.01
CA VAL A 14 10.21 3.20 -9.47
C VAL A 14 9.36 3.81 -10.60
N ARG A 15 8.92 2.99 -11.57
CA ARG A 15 8.04 3.45 -12.66
C ARG A 15 6.71 3.96 -12.14
N GLN A 16 6.09 3.26 -11.18
CA GLN A 16 4.84 3.70 -10.56
C GLN A 16 5.03 5.00 -9.78
N ALA A 17 6.11 5.11 -9.00
CA ALA A 17 6.44 6.31 -8.24
C ALA A 17 6.70 7.51 -9.16
N LEU A 18 7.34 7.32 -10.32
CA LEU A 18 7.51 8.37 -11.32
C LEU A 18 6.18 8.87 -11.87
N LEU A 19 5.28 7.96 -12.24
CA LEU A 19 3.95 8.33 -12.74
C LEU A 19 3.14 9.08 -11.69
N ASP A 20 3.20 8.62 -10.44
CA ASP A 20 2.47 9.26 -9.34
C ASP A 20 3.09 10.61 -8.96
N ALA A 21 4.41 10.76 -9.03
CA ALA A 21 5.08 12.05 -8.84
C ALA A 21 4.57 13.11 -9.83
N VAL A 22 4.37 12.70 -11.09
CA VAL A 22 3.82 13.57 -12.13
C VAL A 22 2.35 13.89 -11.88
N LYS A 23 1.52 12.92 -11.48
CA LYS A 23 0.11 13.20 -11.13
C LYS A 23 -0.03 14.15 -9.94
N LYS A 24 0.88 14.03 -8.95
CA LYS A 24 0.93 14.90 -7.76
C LYS A 24 1.34 16.35 -8.07
N LEU A 25 1.77 16.69 -9.29
CA LEU A 25 1.96 18.08 -9.73
C LEU A 25 0.65 18.86 -9.86
N SER A 26 -0.50 18.19 -9.86
CA SER A 26 -1.79 18.87 -9.94
C SER A 26 -2.06 19.74 -8.70
N PRO A 27 -2.55 20.98 -8.89
CA PRO A 27 -2.76 21.92 -7.78
C PRO A 27 -3.75 21.41 -6.72
N ALA A 28 -4.72 20.59 -7.14
CA ALA A 28 -5.69 19.95 -6.25
C ALA A 28 -5.04 19.01 -5.22
N VAL A 29 -3.90 18.40 -5.56
CA VAL A 29 -3.15 17.53 -4.65
C VAL A 29 -2.20 18.35 -3.78
N GLN A 30 -1.51 19.32 -4.39
CA GLN A 30 -0.53 20.16 -3.71
C GLN A 30 -1.13 20.97 -2.56
N TRP A 31 -2.39 21.44 -2.66
CA TRP A 31 -3.03 22.23 -1.59
C TRP A 31 -3.06 21.51 -0.22
N ARG A 32 -3.03 20.18 -0.20
CA ARG A 32 -3.01 19.41 1.05
C ARG A 32 -1.64 19.43 1.75
N ASN A 33 -0.58 19.78 1.02
CA ASN A 33 0.78 19.91 1.53
C ASN A 33 1.23 21.38 1.43
N PRO A 34 1.10 22.17 2.50
CA PRO A 34 1.31 23.62 2.42
C PRO A 34 2.73 24.01 2.01
N VAL A 35 3.75 23.23 2.42
CA VAL A 35 5.15 23.49 2.06
C VAL A 35 5.36 23.30 0.57
N MET A 36 4.94 22.15 0.04
CA MET A 36 5.11 21.84 -1.38
C MET A 36 4.26 22.74 -2.28
N PHE A 37 3.08 23.16 -1.82
CA PHE A 37 2.22 24.11 -2.52
C PHE A 37 2.88 25.48 -2.71
N ILE A 38 3.57 26.00 -1.69
CA ILE A 38 4.29 27.28 -1.79
C ILE A 38 5.40 27.18 -2.83
N VAL A 39 6.16 26.09 -2.83
CA VAL A 39 7.22 25.85 -3.82
C VAL A 39 6.62 25.73 -5.23
N TRP A 40 5.47 25.09 -5.38
CA TRP A 40 4.75 24.99 -6.66
C TRP A 40 4.30 26.36 -7.17
N ILE A 41 3.69 27.20 -6.32
CA ILE A 41 3.31 28.57 -6.69
C ILE A 41 4.55 29.39 -7.07
N GLY A 42 5.63 29.29 -6.28
CA GLY A 42 6.90 29.96 -6.57
C GLY A 42 7.49 29.51 -7.91
N SER A 43 7.44 28.20 -8.21
CA SER A 43 7.86 27.64 -9.49
C SER A 43 7.06 28.23 -10.65
N LEU A 44 5.74 28.27 -10.51
CA LEU A 44 4.83 28.82 -11.52
C LEU A 44 5.09 30.32 -11.75
N LEU A 45 5.18 31.11 -10.68
CA LEU A 45 5.44 32.54 -10.75
C LEU A 45 6.79 32.84 -11.40
N THR A 46 7.85 32.13 -11.00
CA THR A 46 9.19 32.31 -11.59
C THR A 46 9.24 31.88 -13.06
N THR A 47 8.49 30.84 -13.46
CA THR A 47 8.32 30.50 -14.88
C THR A 47 7.68 31.65 -15.66
N LEU A 48 6.59 32.23 -15.13
CA LEU A 48 5.88 33.34 -15.78
C LEU A 48 6.78 34.59 -15.88
N LEU A 49 7.54 34.90 -14.84
CA LEU A 49 8.52 36.00 -14.85
C LEU A 49 9.63 35.76 -15.87
N ALA A 50 10.16 34.54 -15.96
CA ALA A 50 11.17 34.19 -16.96
C ALA A 50 10.64 34.36 -18.39
N LEU A 51 9.39 33.97 -18.65
CA LEU A 51 8.72 34.16 -19.94
C LEU A 51 8.49 35.65 -20.25
N ALA A 52 8.03 36.42 -19.26
CA ALA A 52 7.81 37.85 -19.41
C ALA A 52 9.14 38.59 -19.72
N MET A 53 10.23 38.24 -19.03
CA MET A 53 11.57 38.77 -19.31
C MET A 53 12.07 38.34 -20.70
N ALA A 54 11.86 37.09 -21.09
CA ALA A 54 12.24 36.61 -22.42
C ALA A 54 11.47 37.32 -23.56
N SER A 55 10.22 37.69 -23.31
CA SER A 55 9.38 38.46 -24.24
C SER A 55 9.68 39.97 -24.25
N GLY A 56 10.59 40.44 -23.40
CA GLY A 56 10.97 41.87 -23.31
C GLY A 56 9.98 42.75 -22.53
N GLN A 57 8.97 42.19 -21.88
CA GLN A 57 8.00 42.96 -21.08
C GLN A 57 8.57 43.46 -19.75
N ILE A 58 9.58 42.77 -19.21
CA ILE A 58 10.18 43.05 -17.90
C ILE A 58 11.71 43.05 -18.07
N ALA A 59 12.38 44.03 -17.44
CA ALA A 59 13.84 44.07 -17.40
C ALA A 59 14.39 42.97 -16.45
N GLY A 60 15.38 42.20 -16.91
CA GLY A 60 16.04 41.19 -16.08
C GLY A 60 16.75 40.10 -16.90
N SER A 61 17.41 39.19 -16.19
CA SER A 61 18.04 38.02 -16.82
C SER A 61 17.03 36.88 -16.93
N ALA A 62 16.48 36.70 -18.14
CA ALA A 62 15.57 35.60 -18.44
C ALA A 62 16.24 34.23 -18.22
N GLY A 63 17.51 34.09 -18.62
CA GLY A 63 18.26 32.83 -18.49
C GLY A 63 18.47 32.41 -17.03
N PHE A 64 18.85 33.35 -16.16
CA PHE A 64 19.00 33.06 -14.73
C PHE A 64 17.66 32.69 -14.09
N THR A 65 16.60 33.46 -14.37
CA THR A 65 15.27 33.21 -13.80
C THR A 65 14.69 31.88 -14.28
N ALA A 66 14.91 31.52 -15.55
CA ALA A 66 14.53 30.22 -16.10
C ALA A 66 15.28 29.07 -15.42
N ALA A 67 16.59 29.21 -15.15
CA ALA A 67 17.37 28.19 -14.44
C ALA A 67 16.87 27.99 -13.00
N VAL A 68 16.52 29.07 -12.29
CA VAL A 68 15.91 28.99 -10.96
C VAL A 68 14.56 28.27 -11.03
N SER A 69 13.70 28.64 -11.97
CA SER A 69 12.39 28.01 -12.15
C SER A 69 12.51 26.51 -12.46
N LEU A 70 13.46 26.11 -13.32
CA LEU A 70 13.75 24.71 -13.63
C LEU A 70 14.11 23.93 -12.35
N TRP A 71 14.98 24.49 -11.50
CA TRP A 71 15.34 23.89 -10.23
C TRP A 71 14.16 23.77 -9.28
N LEU A 72 13.30 24.79 -9.22
CA LEU A 72 12.09 24.71 -8.38
C LEU A 72 11.14 23.60 -8.86
N TRP A 73 10.89 23.49 -10.17
CA TRP A 73 10.10 22.38 -10.73
C TRP A 73 10.74 21.02 -10.45
N PHE A 74 12.07 20.92 -10.55
CA PHE A 74 12.79 19.71 -10.18
C PHE A 74 12.60 19.37 -8.69
N THR A 75 12.67 20.33 -7.78
CA THR A 75 12.45 20.08 -6.35
C THR A 75 11.04 19.59 -6.06
N VAL A 76 10.01 20.14 -6.74
CA VAL A 76 8.63 19.67 -6.61
C VAL A 76 8.49 18.23 -7.09
N LEU A 77 9.02 17.92 -8.27
CA LEU A 77 9.01 16.58 -8.83
C LEU A 77 9.73 15.57 -7.92
N PHE A 78 10.91 15.95 -7.42
CA PHE A 78 11.72 15.10 -6.56
C PHE A 78 11.02 14.80 -5.23
N ALA A 79 10.43 15.81 -4.59
CA ALA A 79 9.67 15.62 -3.37
C ALA A 79 8.45 14.71 -3.58
N ASN A 80 7.67 14.94 -4.64
CA ASN A 80 6.53 14.10 -4.98
C ASN A 80 6.94 12.65 -5.27
N PHE A 81 8.11 12.46 -5.90
CA PHE A 81 8.69 11.14 -6.17
C PHE A 81 9.13 10.44 -4.88
N ALA A 82 9.85 11.13 -4.00
CA ALA A 82 10.27 10.57 -2.71
C ALA A 82 9.05 10.15 -1.86
N GLU A 83 8.00 10.96 -1.86
CA GLU A 83 6.73 10.65 -1.20
C GLU A 83 6.05 9.41 -1.82
N ALA A 84 5.98 9.34 -3.16
CA ALA A 84 5.40 8.19 -3.86
C ALA A 84 6.19 6.90 -3.64
N MET A 85 7.53 6.97 -3.60
CA MET A 85 8.40 5.84 -3.25
C MET A 85 8.17 5.36 -1.81
N ALA A 86 8.03 6.29 -0.86
CA ALA A 86 7.76 5.97 0.54
C ALA A 86 6.38 5.31 0.72
N GLU A 87 5.35 5.84 0.07
CA GLU A 87 4.00 5.26 0.10
C GLU A 87 3.92 3.91 -0.61
N GLY A 88 4.60 3.75 -1.75
CA GLY A 88 4.54 2.57 -2.61
C GLY A 88 4.96 1.31 -1.86
N ARG A 89 6.00 1.39 -1.03
CA ARG A 89 6.45 0.28 -0.17
C ARG A 89 5.37 -0.13 0.84
N SER A 90 4.80 0.84 1.54
CA SER A 90 3.77 0.61 2.56
C SER A 90 2.50 -0.01 1.94
N LYS A 91 2.10 0.47 0.75
CA LYS A 91 0.97 -0.08 0.00
C LYS A 91 1.24 -1.49 -0.52
N ALA A 92 2.44 -1.77 -1.04
CA ALA A 92 2.82 -3.10 -1.52
C ALA A 92 2.78 -4.15 -0.40
N GLN A 93 3.31 -3.82 0.78
CA GLN A 93 3.28 -4.71 1.94
C GLN A 93 1.86 -4.88 2.53
N ALA A 94 1.05 -3.83 2.55
CA ALA A 94 -0.35 -3.94 2.98
C ALA A 94 -1.20 -4.77 2.00
N ASN A 95 -0.95 -4.64 0.69
CA ASN A 95 -1.68 -5.37 -0.34
C ASN A 95 -1.33 -6.87 -0.35
N SER A 96 -0.07 -7.25 -0.07
CA SER A 96 0.29 -8.67 0.06
C SER A 96 -0.44 -9.33 1.24
N LEU A 97 -0.55 -8.63 2.38
CA LEU A 97 -1.33 -9.11 3.53
C LEU A 97 -2.83 -9.19 3.24
N LYS A 98 -3.39 -8.23 2.48
CA LYS A 98 -4.81 -8.29 2.04
C LYS A 98 -5.06 -9.42 1.05
N GLY A 99 -4.10 -9.77 0.21
CA GLY A 99 -4.19 -10.90 -0.72
C GLY A 99 -4.27 -12.25 -0.02
N VAL A 100 -3.54 -12.42 1.08
CA VAL A 100 -3.55 -13.64 1.90
C VAL A 100 -4.89 -13.86 2.60
N LYS A 101 -5.63 -12.80 2.95
CA LYS A 101 -6.96 -12.92 3.57
C LYS A 101 -8.07 -13.47 2.65
N LYS A 102 -7.84 -13.54 1.32
CA LYS A 102 -8.91 -13.88 0.35
C LYS A 102 -9.08 -15.36 0.03
N THR A 103 -8.34 -16.27 0.67
CA THR A 103 -8.31 -17.68 0.22
C THR A 103 -8.46 -18.72 1.33
N ALA A 104 -8.97 -18.36 2.50
CA ALA A 104 -9.34 -19.36 3.50
C ALA A 104 -10.74 -19.90 3.18
N PHE A 105 -10.84 -21.19 2.86
CA PHE A 105 -12.11 -21.91 2.77
C PHE A 105 -12.38 -22.61 4.10
N ALA A 106 -13.64 -22.72 4.48
CA ALA A 106 -14.09 -23.43 5.66
C ALA A 106 -15.03 -24.57 5.26
N ARG A 107 -15.00 -25.65 6.04
CA ARG A 107 -15.93 -26.77 5.92
C ARG A 107 -17.04 -26.60 6.94
N LYS A 108 -18.15 -25.99 6.52
CA LYS A 108 -19.31 -25.74 7.39
C LYS A 108 -20.17 -27.00 7.47
N LEU A 109 -20.46 -27.45 8.67
CA LEU A 109 -21.40 -28.55 8.92
C LEU A 109 -22.83 -27.99 9.02
N ARG A 110 -23.80 -28.64 8.36
CA ARG A 110 -25.22 -28.24 8.44
C ARG A 110 -25.88 -28.53 9.78
N ALA A 111 -25.31 -29.45 10.55
CA ALA A 111 -25.75 -29.81 11.89
C ALA A 111 -24.51 -29.97 12.80
N PRO A 112 -24.65 -29.77 14.12
CA PRO A 112 -23.55 -29.90 15.09
C PRO A 112 -23.23 -31.38 15.37
N GLN A 113 -22.85 -32.13 14.33
CA GLN A 113 -22.56 -33.56 14.36
C GLN A 113 -21.42 -33.84 13.39
N HIS A 114 -20.43 -34.65 13.79
CA HIS A 114 -19.25 -34.94 12.97
C HIS A 114 -19.58 -35.45 11.55
N ASP A 115 -20.59 -36.33 11.43
CA ASP A 115 -21.01 -36.95 10.15
C ASP A 115 -22.02 -36.10 9.34
N ALA A 116 -22.30 -34.86 9.75
CA ALA A 116 -23.23 -34.00 9.05
C ALA A 116 -22.70 -33.61 7.66
N GLN A 117 -23.63 -33.24 6.76
CA GLN A 117 -23.27 -32.76 5.43
C GLN A 117 -22.38 -31.52 5.51
N ILE A 118 -21.28 -31.54 4.76
CA ILE A 118 -20.29 -30.47 4.68
C ILE A 118 -20.58 -29.58 3.47
N ASP A 119 -20.68 -28.27 3.72
CA ASP A 119 -20.66 -27.23 2.69
C ASP A 119 -19.30 -26.52 2.71
N HIS A 120 -18.64 -26.42 1.55
CA HIS A 120 -17.42 -25.63 1.40
C HIS A 120 -17.79 -24.17 1.15
N VAL A 121 -17.49 -23.31 2.11
CA VAL A 121 -17.81 -21.88 2.06
C VAL A 121 -16.55 -21.04 2.27
N PRO A 122 -16.44 -19.84 1.68
CA PRO A 122 -15.40 -18.89 2.06
C PRO A 122 -15.45 -18.59 3.57
N ALA A 123 -14.29 -18.51 4.24
CA ALA A 123 -14.24 -18.24 5.68
C ALA A 123 -14.90 -16.90 6.07
N GLU A 124 -14.94 -15.93 5.15
CA GLU A 124 -15.62 -14.64 5.33
C GLU A 124 -17.15 -14.73 5.36
N GLU A 125 -17.73 -15.83 4.88
CA GLU A 125 -19.17 -16.08 4.92
C GLU A 125 -19.64 -16.73 6.23
N LEU A 126 -18.70 -17.21 7.07
CA LEU A 126 -19.04 -17.78 8.38
C LEU A 126 -19.74 -16.74 9.26
N ARG A 127 -20.73 -17.21 10.01
CA ARG A 127 -21.50 -16.41 10.98
C ARG A 127 -21.47 -17.06 12.35
N LYS A 128 -21.75 -16.26 13.39
CA LYS A 128 -21.86 -16.75 14.76
C LYS A 128 -22.91 -17.85 14.84
N GLY A 129 -22.53 -18.99 15.40
CA GLY A 129 -23.39 -20.18 15.51
C GLY A 129 -23.20 -21.19 14.38
N ASP A 130 -22.41 -20.88 13.35
CA ASP A 130 -22.00 -21.88 12.38
C ASP A 130 -21.04 -22.89 13.01
N VAL A 131 -21.18 -24.15 12.61
CA VAL A 131 -20.28 -25.22 13.04
C VAL A 131 -19.34 -25.54 11.90
N VAL A 132 -18.05 -25.64 12.19
CA VAL A 132 -17.00 -25.90 11.21
C VAL A 132 -16.22 -27.15 11.59
N LEU A 133 -15.89 -27.95 10.58
CA LEU A 133 -14.99 -29.09 10.72
C LEU A 133 -13.57 -28.66 10.32
N VAL A 134 -12.61 -28.92 11.21
CA VAL A 134 -11.18 -28.66 10.98
C VAL A 134 -10.45 -29.99 11.18
N GLU A 135 -9.63 -30.39 10.22
CA GLU A 135 -8.80 -31.60 10.32
C GLU A 135 -7.31 -31.26 10.39
N ALA A 136 -6.49 -32.27 10.66
CA ALA A 136 -5.04 -32.12 10.70
C ALA A 136 -4.49 -31.54 9.38
N GLY A 137 -3.77 -30.43 9.48
CA GLY A 137 -3.19 -29.71 8.34
C GLY A 137 -4.02 -28.52 7.87
N ASP A 138 -5.26 -28.38 8.34
CA ASP A 138 -6.05 -27.18 8.08
C ASP A 138 -5.59 -26.00 8.93
N ILE A 139 -5.86 -24.80 8.42
CA ILE A 139 -5.76 -23.55 9.18
C ILE A 139 -7.14 -23.27 9.77
N ILE A 140 -7.18 -22.90 11.06
CA ILE A 140 -8.43 -22.51 11.72
C ILE A 140 -9.01 -21.27 11.01
N PRO A 141 -10.24 -21.35 10.45
CA PRO A 141 -10.75 -20.32 9.55
C PRO A 141 -11.31 -19.08 10.27
N CYS A 142 -11.70 -19.21 11.54
CA CYS A 142 -12.26 -18.13 12.37
C CYS A 142 -12.12 -18.48 13.86
N ASP A 143 -12.21 -17.48 14.73
CA ASP A 143 -12.25 -17.67 16.18
C ASP A 143 -13.53 -18.44 16.59
N GLY A 144 -13.41 -19.31 17.58
CA GLY A 144 -14.53 -20.14 18.04
C GLY A 144 -14.19 -20.95 19.29
N GLU A 145 -15.11 -21.82 19.67
CA GLU A 145 -14.96 -22.76 20.79
C GLU A 145 -15.07 -24.19 20.27
N VAL A 146 -14.25 -25.10 20.81
CA VAL A 146 -14.28 -26.52 20.45
C VAL A 146 -15.51 -27.16 21.10
N ILE A 147 -16.44 -27.63 20.28
CA ILE A 147 -17.66 -28.31 20.75
C ILE A 147 -17.52 -29.84 20.78
N GLU A 148 -16.64 -30.40 19.96
CA GLU A 148 -16.42 -31.84 19.81
C GLU A 148 -14.99 -32.12 19.31
N GLY A 149 -14.38 -33.20 19.81
CA GLY A 149 -13.03 -33.62 19.44
C GLY A 149 -11.91 -32.96 20.25
N GLY A 150 -10.67 -33.31 19.91
CA GLY A 150 -9.47 -32.76 20.50
C GLY A 150 -8.28 -32.95 19.57
N ALA A 151 -7.49 -31.89 19.38
CA ALA A 151 -6.31 -31.88 18.54
C ALA A 151 -5.30 -30.91 19.14
N SER A 152 -4.03 -31.07 18.75
CA SER A 152 -3.00 -30.10 19.09
C SER A 152 -2.87 -29.07 17.96
N VAL A 153 -2.81 -27.79 18.32
CA VAL A 153 -2.85 -26.65 17.39
C VAL A 153 -1.55 -25.85 17.50
N ASP A 154 -1.03 -25.42 16.35
CA ASP A 154 0.10 -24.50 16.27
C ASP A 154 -0.41 -23.04 16.27
N GLU A 155 -0.26 -22.35 17.41
CA GLU A 155 -0.63 -20.95 17.58
C GLU A 155 0.53 -19.96 17.29
N SER A 156 1.65 -20.42 16.73
CA SER A 156 2.85 -19.60 16.51
C SER A 156 2.60 -18.37 15.64
N ALA A 157 1.59 -18.41 14.76
CA ALA A 157 1.17 -17.27 13.95
C ALA A 157 0.65 -16.08 14.78
N ILE A 158 0.19 -16.32 16.01
CA ILE A 158 -0.41 -15.32 16.90
C ILE A 158 0.46 -15.10 18.13
N THR A 159 0.87 -16.18 18.81
CA THR A 159 1.61 -16.10 20.08
C THR A 159 3.11 -16.01 19.88
N GLY A 160 3.63 -16.47 18.74
CA GLY A 160 5.07 -16.57 18.48
C GLY A 160 5.76 -17.72 19.23
N GLU A 161 5.01 -18.53 19.97
CA GLU A 161 5.51 -19.73 20.63
C GLU A 161 5.32 -20.93 19.70
N SER A 162 6.38 -21.72 19.49
CA SER A 162 6.35 -22.89 18.60
C SER A 162 5.90 -24.19 19.28
N ALA A 163 5.60 -24.14 20.58
CA ALA A 163 5.10 -25.29 21.31
C ALA A 163 3.59 -25.41 21.04
N PRO A 164 3.10 -26.57 20.59
CA PRO A 164 1.70 -26.72 20.26
C PRO A 164 0.86 -26.89 21.54
N VAL A 165 -0.37 -26.40 21.49
CA VAL A 165 -1.37 -26.38 22.59
C VAL A 165 -2.51 -27.34 22.29
#